data_AF-A0A7Z9FYX5-F1
#
_entry.id   AF-A0A7Z9FYX5-F1
#
_cell.length_a   1.000
_cell.length_b   1.000
_cell.length_c   1.000
_cell.angle_alpha   90.00
_cell.angle_beta   90.00
_cell.angle_gamma   90.00
#
_symmetry.space_group_name_H-M   'P 1'
#
loop_
_entity.id
_entity.type
_entity.pdbx_description
1 polymer ?
#
loop_
_entity_poly.entity_id
_entity_poly.type
_entity_poly.pdbx_seq_one_letter_code
_entity_poly.pdbx_strand_id
1 'polypeptide(L)'
;MKPITKNFGFAFFFLSCLIVGLTSFAGEIKEEFDSPKLNPKLWKVTTVGRASFKIEKGKLILTSDNVEDGIFLYYIRKYSFLP
;
A
#
# COMPACT_ATOMS: atom_id res chain seq x y z
N MET A 1 46.65 4.68 -32.48
CA MET A 1 45.32 4.60 -31.85
C MET A 1 45.50 4.55 -30.34
N LYS A 2 44.90 5.50 -29.60
CA LYS A 2 45.01 5.60 -28.13
C LYS A 2 43.95 4.68 -27.50
N PRO A 3 44.27 3.84 -26.50
CA PRO A 3 43.28 2.93 -25.93
C PRO A 3 42.24 3.74 -25.18
N ILE A 4 40.97 3.55 -25.53
CA ILE A 4 39.84 4.10 -24.77
C ILE A 4 39.89 3.43 -23.39
N THR A 5 40.23 4.27 -22.43
CA THR A 5 40.54 3.97 -21.03
C THR A 5 39.45 3.16 -20.33
N LYS A 6 39.91 2.29 -19.42
CA LYS A 6 39.21 1.36 -18.49
C LYS A 6 37.96 1.87 -17.72
N ASN A 7 37.47 3.08 -17.96
CA ASN A 7 36.42 3.75 -17.19
C ASN A 7 35.00 3.54 -17.76
N PHE A 8 34.88 2.91 -18.94
CA PHE A 8 33.59 2.76 -19.63
C PHE A 8 32.62 1.81 -18.91
N GLY A 9 33.15 0.76 -18.26
CA GLY A 9 32.32 -0.21 -17.52
C GLY A 9 31.74 0.33 -16.21
N PHE A 10 32.49 1.19 -15.50
CA PHE A 10 32.01 1.81 -14.26
C PHE A 10 30.87 2.79 -14.50
N ALA A 11 30.94 3.60 -15.57
CA ALA A 11 29.87 4.53 -15.92
C ALA A 11 28.54 3.81 -16.27
N PHE A 12 28.62 2.66 -16.94
CA PHE A 12 27.45 1.83 -17.24
C PHE A 12 26.80 1.22 -16.00
N PHE A 13 27.61 0.83 -15.01
CA PHE A 13 27.10 0.30 -13.73
C PHE A 13 26.35 1.37 -12.92
N PHE A 14 26.86 2.61 -12.87
CA PHE A 14 26.14 3.69 -12.20
C PHE A 14 24.87 4.11 -12.95
N LEU A 15 24.89 4.09 -14.28
CA LEU A 15 23.72 4.41 -15.09
C LEU A 15 22.59 3.38 -14.94
N SER A 16 22.92 2.08 -14.84
CA SER A 16 21.92 1.04 -14.61
C SER A 16 21.28 1.17 -13.22
N CYS A 17 22.06 1.46 -12.17
CA CYS A 17 21.52 1.71 -10.84
C CYS A 17 20.58 2.93 -10.80
N LEU A 18 20.89 3.99 -11.55
CA LEU A 18 20.04 5.18 -11.64
C LEU A 18 18.66 4.87 -12.26
N ILE A 19 18.63 4.05 -13.32
CA ILE A 19 17.39 3.65 -13.99
C ILE A 19 16.52 2.78 -13.07
N VAL A 20 17.13 1.86 -12.32
CA VAL A 20 16.39 0.98 -11.39
C VAL A 20 15.88 1.75 -10.15
N GLY A 21 16.60 2.79 -9.71
CA GLY A 21 16.15 3.65 -8.60
C GLY A 21 14.96 4.55 -8.96
N LEU A 22 14.79 4.88 -10.24
CA LEU A 22 13.70 5.74 -10.74
C LEU A 22 12.35 5.01 -10.89
N THR A 23 12.31 3.68 -10.80
CA THR A 23 11.10 2.87 -11.05
C THR A 23 10.40 2.37 -9.79
N SER A 24 10.84 2.77 -8.58
CA SER A 24 10.14 2.42 -7.34
C SER A 24 8.90 3.31 -7.11
N PHE A 25 7.85 3.10 -7.92
CA PHE A 25 6.53 3.63 -7.61
C PHE A 25 5.87 2.79 -6.51
N ALA A 26 6.14 3.15 -5.26
CA ALA A 26 5.31 2.71 -4.14
C ALA A 26 4.01 3.51 -4.18
N GLY A 27 2.92 2.90 -4.65
CA GLY A 27 1.60 3.54 -4.61
C GLY A 27 1.14 3.76 -3.17
N GLU A 28 0.78 4.99 -2.84
CA GLU A 28 0.15 5.34 -1.56
C GLU A 28 -1.37 5.17 -1.68
N ILE A 29 -2.00 4.59 -0.67
CA ILE A 29 -3.46 4.46 -0.61
C ILE A 29 -3.96 5.45 0.43
N LYS A 30 -4.75 6.42 -0.02
CA LYS A 30 -5.43 7.40 0.84
C LYS A 30 -6.92 7.12 0.82
N GLU A 31 -7.52 7.13 2.00
CA GLU A 31 -8.96 7.01 2.19
C GLU A 31 -9.37 8.04 3.25
N GLU A 32 -10.32 8.90 2.89
CA GLU A 32 -10.78 10.02 3.71
C GLU A 32 -12.03 9.63 4.53
N PHE A 33 -12.63 8.46 4.26
CA PHE A 33 -13.81 7.95 4.93
C PHE A 33 -15.02 8.91 4.85
N ASP A 34 -15.19 9.59 3.72
CA ASP A 34 -16.33 10.48 3.48
C ASP A 34 -17.64 9.72 3.26
N SER A 35 -17.54 8.46 2.85
CA SER A 35 -18.67 7.55 2.70
C SER A 35 -19.05 6.95 4.06
N PRO A 36 -20.35 6.83 4.39
CA PRO A 36 -20.80 6.16 5.63
C PRO A 36 -20.50 4.65 5.64
N LYS A 37 -19.99 4.11 4.54
CA LYS A 37 -19.61 2.69 4.39
C LYS A 37 -18.16 2.60 3.91
N LEU A 38 -17.44 1.61 4.45
CA LEU A 38 -16.11 1.26 3.95
C LEU A 38 -16.18 0.85 2.48
N ASN A 39 -15.21 1.31 1.70
CA ASN A 39 -15.08 0.92 0.31
C ASN A 39 -14.72 -0.58 0.21
N PRO A 40 -15.64 -1.46 -0.25
CA PRO A 40 -15.41 -2.90 -0.26
C PRO A 40 -14.40 -3.32 -1.34
N LYS A 41 -13.97 -2.41 -2.22
CA LYS A 41 -12.90 -2.67 -3.19
C LYS A 41 -11.51 -2.51 -2.58
N LEU A 42 -11.40 -1.74 -1.49
CA LEU A 42 -10.15 -1.46 -0.79
C LEU A 42 -10.06 -2.21 0.53
N TRP A 43 -11.18 -2.42 1.22
CA TRP A 43 -11.19 -2.91 2.59
C TRP A 43 -12.05 -4.16 2.73
N LYS A 44 -11.51 -5.15 3.45
CA LYS A 44 -12.26 -6.29 3.99
C LYS A 44 -12.25 -6.20 5.50
N VAL A 45 -13.43 -6.32 6.12
CA VAL A 45 -13.58 -6.30 7.58
C VAL A 45 -14.21 -7.59 8.06
N THR A 46 -13.64 -8.15 9.12
CA THR A 46 -14.23 -9.25 9.89
C THR A 46 -14.33 -8.83 11.34
N THR A 47 -15.48 -9.05 11.95
CA THR A 47 -15.73 -8.78 13.38
C THR A 47 -15.96 -10.07 14.14
N VAL A 48 -15.49 -10.14 15.37
CA VAL A 48 -15.68 -11.26 16.31
C VAL A 48 -16.33 -10.71 17.58
N GLY A 49 -17.24 -11.49 18.17
CA GLY A 49 -17.97 -11.08 19.38
C GLY A 49 -18.93 -9.92 19.12
N ARG A 50 -18.92 -8.92 20.00
CA ARG A 50 -19.72 -7.69 19.93
C ARG A 50 -18.98 -6.53 19.26
N ALA A 51 -17.79 -6.80 18.70
CA ALA A 51 -17.04 -5.79 17.99
C ALA A 51 -17.83 -5.19 16.83
N SER A 52 -17.69 -3.89 16.62
CA SER A 52 -18.40 -3.17 15.56
C SER A 52 -17.55 -2.03 14.99
N PHE A 53 -17.94 -1.56 13.81
CA PHE A 53 -17.34 -0.37 13.21
C PHE A 53 -18.42 0.52 12.62
N LYS A 54 -18.11 1.82 12.56
CA LYS A 54 -18.89 2.80 11.81
C LYS A 54 -17.97 3.87 11.23
N ILE A 55 -18.46 4.57 10.22
CA ILE A 55 -17.82 5.78 9.72
C ILE A 55 -18.69 6.97 10.11
N GLU A 56 -18.08 7.94 10.78
CA GLU A 56 -18.77 9.15 11.23
C GLU A 56 -17.83 10.35 11.12
N LYS A 57 -18.29 11.42 10.44
CA LYS A 57 -17.54 12.68 10.26
C LYS A 57 -16.11 12.49 9.70
N GLY A 58 -15.98 11.69 8.63
CA GLY A 58 -14.68 11.43 7.98
C GLY A 58 -13.74 10.54 8.79
N LYS A 59 -14.26 9.80 9.78
CA LYS A 59 -13.45 8.94 10.65
C LYS A 59 -14.02 7.53 10.71
N LEU A 60 -13.15 6.55 10.48
CA LEU A 60 -13.42 5.15 10.82
C LEU A 60 -13.30 4.97 12.34
N ILE A 61 -14.40 4.58 12.97
CA ILE A 61 -14.48 4.30 14.41
C ILE A 61 -14.62 2.78 14.58
N LEU A 62 -13.68 2.19 15.32
CA LEU A 62 -13.64 0.77 15.65
C LEU A 62 -13.96 0.61 17.14
N THR A 63 -14.90 -0.26 17.50
CA THR A 63 -15.35 -0.46 18.89
C THR A 63 -15.24 -1.94 19.25
N SER A 64 -14.54 -2.24 20.34
CA SER A 64 -14.23 -3.59 20.81
C SER A 64 -14.09 -3.54 22.33
N ASP A 65 -15.21 -3.56 23.04
CA ASP A 65 -15.26 -3.20 24.46
C ASP A 65 -14.86 -4.36 25.40
N ASN A 66 -14.82 -5.60 24.91
CA ASN A 66 -14.47 -6.79 25.68
C ASN A 66 -13.17 -7.42 25.20
N VAL A 67 -12.55 -8.25 26.05
CA VAL A 67 -11.27 -8.91 25.75
C VAL A 67 -11.43 -9.94 24.63
N GLU A 68 -12.59 -10.57 24.54
CA GLU A 68 -12.96 -11.54 23.51
C GLU A 68 -13.42 -10.93 22.18
N ASP A 69 -13.64 -9.61 22.13
CA ASP A 69 -14.03 -8.91 20.92
C ASP A 69 -12.83 -8.68 20.01
N GLY A 70 -13.05 -8.68 18.69
CA GLY A 70 -11.97 -8.48 17.73
C GLY A 70 -12.43 -7.88 16.41
N ILE A 71 -11.59 -7.01 15.86
CA ILE A 71 -11.78 -6.42 14.53
C ILE A 71 -10.54 -6.67 13.70
N PHE A 72 -10.73 -7.33 12.55
CA PHE A 72 -9.70 -7.51 11.55
C PHE A 72 -10.02 -6.67 10.33
N LEU A 73 -9.17 -5.67 10.04
CA LEU A 73 -9.27 -4.80 8.88
C LEU A 73 -8.11 -5.11 7.92
N TYR A 74 -8.44 -5.58 6.73
CA TYR A 74 -7.46 -5.94 5.71
C TYR A 74 -7.60 -5.04 4.49
N TYR A 75 -6.48 -4.57 3.96
CA TYR A 75 -6.42 -3.99 2.63
C TYR A 75 -6.52 -5.09 1.57
N ILE A 76 -7.42 -4.93 0.61
CA ILE A 76 -7.58 -5.81 -0.54
C ILE A 76 -6.62 -5.33 -1.63
N ARG A 77 -5.43 -5.95 -1.68
CA ARG A 77 -4.51 -5.75 -2.81
C ARG A 77 -5.10 -6.41 -4.06
N LYS A 78 -5.54 -5.61 -5.02
CA LYS A 78 -5.74 -6.10 -6.39
C LYS A 78 -4.36 -6.19 -7.06
N TYR A 79 -3.93 -7.40 -7.38
CA TYR A 79 -2.87 -7.58 -8.36
C TYR A 79 -3.47 -7.29 -9.73
N SER A 80 -3.22 -6.09 -10.25
CA SER A 80 -3.25 -5.88 -11.69
C SER A 80 -2.00 -6.56 -12.25
N PHE A 81 -2.13 -7.84 -12.62
CA PHE A 81 -1.26 -8.39 -13.65
C PHE A 81 -1.56 -7.57 -14.90
N LEU A 82 -0.65 -6.65 -15.24
CA LEU A 82 -0.57 -6.17 -16.62
C LEU A 82 -0.16 -7.38 -17.47
N PRO A 83 -0.79 -7.60 -18.64
CA PRO A 83 -0.45 -8.69 -19.54
C PRO A 83 1.01 -8.63 -20.00
#